data_AF-A0A0N1NXY5-F1
#
_entry.id   AF-A0A0N1NXY5-F1
#
_cell.length_a   1.000
_cell.length_b   1.000
_cell.length_c   1.000
_cell.angle_alpha   90.00
_cell.angle_beta   90.00
_cell.angle_gamma   90.00
#
_symmetry.space_group_name_H-M   'P 1'
#
loop_
_entity.id
_entity.type
_entity.pdbx_description
1 polymer ?
#
loop_
_entity_poly.entity_id
_entity_poly.type
_entity_poly.pdbx_seq_one_letter_code
_entity_poly.pdbx_strand_id
1 'polypeptide(L)'
;MVDWETNEFMSAWDKEYVSTNISPSARAYDQELFLGINSDLVSAQTLLKDLAYTIIAAACCAVNRADVVGRFFDSLTSNSTPEESEHVFLRMKEAITIIFPYVGMPTCIPACYGMIGVAQRKGKEYASVKSVRGSTVGEEDVRKGAQLRQKVYAGVGNSEIFGLMDQYFTDLCKRSCQIPVLQAAHLKQFRRPRP
;
A
#
# COMPACT_ATOMS: atom_id res chain seq x y z
N MET A 1 11.09 -8.51 18.68
CA MET A 1 10.91 -8.41 17.22
C MET A 1 9.85 -9.43 16.86
N VAL A 2 8.64 -9.01 16.50
CA VAL A 2 7.59 -9.96 16.10
C VAL A 2 7.85 -10.29 14.65
N ASP A 3 8.25 -11.53 14.39
CA ASP A 3 8.49 -12.00 13.04
C ASP A 3 7.14 -12.16 12.33
N TRP A 4 7.00 -11.49 11.18
CA TRP A 4 5.81 -11.50 10.33
C TRP A 4 5.38 -12.92 9.95
N GLU A 5 6.34 -13.84 9.88
CA GLU A 5 6.13 -15.27 9.60
C GLU A 5 5.56 -16.02 10.82
N THR A 6 5.93 -15.59 12.04
CA THR A 6 5.56 -16.25 13.31
C THR A 6 4.23 -15.76 13.89
N ASN A 7 3.76 -14.58 13.46
CA ASN A 7 2.47 -14.07 13.87
C ASN A 7 1.37 -14.70 13.00
N GLU A 8 0.53 -15.55 13.59
CA GLU A 8 -0.52 -16.29 12.87
C GLU A 8 -1.45 -15.37 12.05
N PHE A 9 -1.85 -14.22 12.63
CA PHE A 9 -2.68 -13.25 11.94
C PHE A 9 -1.98 -12.65 10.71
N MET A 10 -0.75 -12.16 10.86
CA MET A 10 -0.01 -11.55 9.74
C MET A 10 0.35 -12.57 8.67
N SER A 11 0.71 -13.79 9.05
CA SER A 11 1.03 -14.88 8.12
C SER A 11 -0.19 -15.27 7.28
N ALA A 12 -1.38 -15.35 7.89
CA ALA A 12 -2.63 -15.58 7.17
C ALA A 12 -2.99 -14.40 6.26
N TRP A 13 -2.92 -13.17 6.79
CA TRP A 13 -3.21 -11.94 6.04
C TRP A 13 -2.31 -11.76 4.82
N ASP A 14 -1.01 -12.03 4.97
CA ASP A 14 -0.01 -11.92 3.92
C ASP A 14 -0.34 -12.86 2.75
N LYS A 15 -0.62 -14.13 3.05
CA LYS A 15 -0.98 -15.14 2.06
C LYS A 15 -2.28 -14.82 1.33
N GLU A 16 -3.25 -14.27 2.04
CA GLU A 16 -4.58 -14.00 1.50
C GLU A 16 -4.64 -12.71 0.67
N TYR A 17 -3.93 -11.66 1.08
CA TYR A 17 -4.10 -10.32 0.51
C TYR A 17 -2.84 -9.72 -0.10
N VAL A 18 -1.65 -9.98 0.44
CA VAL A 18 -0.43 -9.23 0.08
C VAL A 18 0.40 -9.97 -0.96
N SER A 19 0.66 -11.26 -0.73
CA SER A 19 1.64 -12.06 -1.47
C SER A 19 1.05 -12.90 -2.61
N THR A 20 -0.26 -12.75 -2.88
CA THR A 20 -1.02 -13.57 -3.84
C THR A 20 -0.48 -13.57 -5.26
N ASN A 21 0.18 -12.48 -5.68
CA ASN A 21 0.68 -12.29 -7.05
C ASN A 21 2.20 -12.15 -7.14
N ILE A 22 2.94 -12.51 -6.08
CA ILE A 22 4.40 -12.43 -6.08
C ILE A 22 4.99 -13.55 -6.95
N SER A 23 6.04 -13.24 -7.70
CA SER A 23 6.81 -14.26 -8.43
C SER A 23 7.44 -15.27 -7.44
N PRO A 24 7.39 -16.58 -7.71
CA PRO A 24 8.09 -17.57 -6.87
C PRO A 24 9.60 -17.32 -6.71
N SER A 25 10.21 -16.56 -7.63
CA SER A 25 11.62 -16.17 -7.60
C SER A 25 11.87 -14.82 -6.92
N ALA A 26 10.85 -14.17 -6.37
CA ALA A 26 11.01 -12.88 -5.72
C ALA A 26 11.82 -13.04 -4.43
N ARG A 27 12.84 -12.20 -4.26
CA ARG A 27 13.65 -12.18 -3.05
C ARG A 27 12.78 -11.81 -1.84
N ALA A 28 12.87 -12.60 -0.78
CA ALA A 28 12.20 -12.32 0.49
C ALA A 28 12.59 -10.94 1.05
N TYR A 29 11.72 -10.37 1.88
CA TYR A 29 12.01 -9.13 2.57
C TYR A 29 13.23 -9.29 3.49
N ASP A 30 14.14 -8.32 3.42
CA ASP A 30 15.40 -8.29 4.15
C ASP A 30 15.41 -7.00 5.01
N GLN A 31 15.16 -7.17 6.31
CA GLN A 31 14.97 -6.04 7.21
C GLN A 31 16.22 -5.16 7.31
N GLU A 32 17.41 -5.76 7.40
CA GLU A 32 18.66 -5.03 7.54
C GLU A 32 18.96 -4.21 6.29
N LEU A 33 18.72 -4.79 5.10
CA LEU A 33 18.89 -4.08 3.85
C LEU A 33 17.98 -2.85 3.76
N PHE A 34 16.69 -3.00 4.05
CA PHE A 34 15.72 -1.91 3.90
C PHE A 34 15.92 -0.79 4.91
N LEU A 35 16.22 -1.14 6.17
CA LEU A 35 16.55 -0.16 7.20
C LEU A 35 17.91 0.51 6.92
N GLY A 36 18.87 -0.23 6.39
CA GLY A 36 20.17 0.29 5.93
C GLY A 36 20.01 1.32 4.83
N ILE A 37 19.26 1.00 3.75
CA ILE A 37 18.99 1.95 2.66
C ILE A 37 18.29 3.20 3.19
N ASN A 38 17.32 3.05 4.08
CA ASN A 38 16.65 4.20 4.71
C ASN A 38 17.66 5.07 5.47
N SER A 39 18.53 4.46 6.29
CA SER A 39 19.58 5.18 7.02
C SER A 39 20.58 5.89 6.09
N ASP A 40 20.97 5.23 5.00
CA ASP A 40 21.92 5.79 4.03
C ASP A 40 21.34 7.01 3.31
N LEU A 41 20.05 6.96 2.92
CA LEU A 41 19.35 8.10 2.31
C LEU A 41 19.27 9.30 3.26
N VAL A 42 18.99 9.05 4.55
CA VAL A 42 18.94 10.10 5.57
C VAL A 42 20.33 10.69 5.84
N SER A 43 21.36 9.84 5.88
CA SER A 43 22.76 10.23 6.06
C SER A 43 23.27 11.06 4.89
N ALA A 44 22.87 10.73 3.67
CA ALA A 44 23.27 11.45 2.46
C ALA A 44 22.64 12.84 2.38
N GLN A 45 21.41 13.01 2.88
CA GLN A 45 20.71 14.29 2.87
C GLN A 45 19.69 14.37 4.02
N THR A 46 19.92 15.30 4.96
CA THR A 46 19.08 15.44 6.16
C THR A 46 17.64 15.86 5.85
N LEU A 47 17.41 16.55 4.73
CA LEU A 47 16.06 16.86 4.23
C LEU A 47 15.24 15.58 3.93
N LEU A 48 15.89 14.44 3.72
CA LEU A 48 15.24 13.16 3.44
C LEU A 48 14.87 12.38 4.71
N LYS A 49 15.23 12.85 5.91
CA LYS A 49 14.89 12.17 7.19
C LYS A 49 13.44 11.69 7.25
N ASP A 50 12.57 12.52 6.70
CA ASP A 50 11.13 12.42 6.76
C ASP A 50 10.48 11.82 5.50
N LEU A 51 11.29 11.55 4.47
CA LEU A 51 10.86 11.15 3.13
C LEU A 51 11.56 9.88 2.62
N ALA A 52 12.68 9.46 3.22
CA ALA A 52 13.44 8.31 2.75
C ALA A 52 12.58 7.04 2.67
N TYR A 53 11.81 6.75 3.72
CA TYR A 53 10.93 5.59 3.74
C TYR A 53 9.76 5.68 2.74
N THR A 54 9.29 6.88 2.42
CA THR A 54 8.22 7.07 1.43
C THR A 54 8.75 6.88 0.00
N ILE A 55 9.99 7.31 -0.27
CA ILE A 55 10.69 7.06 -1.53
C ILE A 55 10.89 5.57 -1.75
N ILE A 56 11.35 4.84 -0.73
CA ILE A 56 11.54 3.38 -0.79
C ILE A 56 10.20 2.67 -1.05
N ALA A 57 9.14 3.05 -0.32
CA ALA A 57 7.80 2.48 -0.53
C ALA A 57 7.29 2.73 -1.96
N ALA A 58 7.52 3.93 -2.49
CA ALA A 58 7.15 4.30 -3.85
C ALA A 58 7.91 3.50 -4.91
N ALA A 59 9.23 3.36 -4.72
CA ALA A 59 10.07 2.54 -5.60
C ALA A 59 9.62 1.08 -5.60
N CYS A 60 9.28 0.52 -4.43
CA CYS A 60 8.76 -0.85 -4.31
C CYS A 60 7.46 -1.04 -5.08
N CYS A 61 6.54 -0.07 -5.01
CA CYS A 61 5.32 -0.10 -5.82
C CYS A 61 5.63 -0.07 -7.33
N ALA A 62 6.55 0.80 -7.75
CA ALA A 62 6.93 0.96 -9.16
C ALA A 62 7.58 -0.30 -9.77
N VAL A 63 8.32 -1.09 -8.97
CA VAL A 63 9.01 -2.30 -9.43
C VAL A 63 8.22 -3.59 -9.19
N ASN A 64 6.92 -3.50 -8.93
CA ASN A 64 6.04 -4.64 -8.61
C ASN A 64 6.51 -5.45 -7.38
N ARG A 65 7.04 -4.75 -6.37
CA ARG A 65 7.44 -5.30 -5.07
C ARG A 65 6.72 -4.63 -3.91
N ALA A 66 5.48 -4.21 -4.11
CA ALA A 66 4.66 -3.57 -3.08
C ALA A 66 4.38 -4.48 -1.86
N ASP A 67 4.59 -5.79 -2.00
CA ASP A 67 4.48 -6.78 -0.92
C ASP A 67 5.35 -6.45 0.31
N VAL A 68 6.55 -5.93 0.08
CA VAL A 68 7.50 -5.66 1.15
C VAL A 68 7.14 -4.41 1.96
N VAL A 69 6.27 -3.54 1.44
CA VAL A 69 5.98 -2.23 2.05
C VAL A 69 5.31 -2.38 3.41
N GLY A 70 4.44 -3.39 3.57
CA GLY A 70 3.84 -3.69 4.88
C GLY A 70 4.90 -4.12 5.90
N ARG A 71 5.80 -5.04 5.52
CA ARG A 71 6.89 -5.53 6.37
C ARG A 71 7.87 -4.43 6.73
N PHE A 72 8.15 -3.54 5.78
CA PHE A 72 8.97 -2.37 5.98
C PHE A 72 8.33 -1.36 6.94
N PHE A 73 7.03 -1.06 6.76
CA PHE A 73 6.28 -0.22 7.69
C PHE A 73 6.29 -0.78 9.11
N ASP A 74 6.12 -2.09 9.28
CA ASP A 74 6.20 -2.72 10.59
C ASP A 74 7.58 -2.62 11.23
N SER A 75 8.63 -2.84 10.43
CA SER A 75 10.03 -2.72 10.86
C SER A 75 10.37 -1.29 11.30
N LEU A 76 9.88 -0.28 10.57
CA LEU A 76 10.09 1.13 10.92
C LEU A 76 9.38 1.54 12.21
N THR A 77 8.21 0.95 12.46
CA THR A 77 7.33 1.33 13.58
C THR A 77 7.38 0.33 14.73
N SER A 78 8.38 -0.54 14.79
CA SER A 78 8.42 -1.63 15.76
C SER A 78 8.58 -1.14 17.20
N ASN A 79 9.30 -0.02 17.38
CA ASN A 79 9.58 0.60 18.67
C ASN A 79 9.00 2.04 18.77
N SER A 80 8.14 2.42 17.82
CA SER A 80 7.57 3.77 17.73
C SER A 80 6.33 3.91 18.61
N THR A 81 6.05 5.13 19.06
CA THR A 81 4.77 5.43 19.72
C THR A 81 3.61 5.37 18.71
N PRO A 82 2.34 5.27 19.18
CA PRO A 82 1.19 5.34 18.29
C PRO A 82 1.17 6.58 17.39
N GLU A 83 1.55 7.74 17.91
CA GLU A 83 1.58 9.01 17.19
C GLU A 83 2.65 9.02 16.08
N GLU A 84 3.84 8.50 16.39
CA GLU A 84 4.93 8.36 15.41
C GLU A 84 4.54 7.38 14.31
N SER A 85 3.92 6.25 14.67
CA SER A 85 3.41 5.27 13.72
C SER A 85 2.30 5.84 12.83
N GLU A 86 1.36 6.61 13.41
CA GLU A 86 0.30 7.29 12.67
C GLU A 86 0.92 8.24 11.62
N HIS A 87 1.95 8.98 12.00
CA HIS A 87 2.61 9.93 11.12
C HIS A 87 3.36 9.24 9.97
N VAL A 88 4.09 8.15 10.24
CA VAL A 88 4.72 7.34 9.19
C VAL A 88 3.67 6.75 8.26
N PHE A 89 2.57 6.23 8.81
CA PHE A 89 1.44 5.67 8.05
C PHE A 89 0.85 6.71 7.09
N LEU A 90 0.56 7.92 7.58
CA LEU A 90 -0.01 9.01 6.78
C LEU A 90 0.88 9.41 5.60
N ARG A 91 2.19 9.53 5.83
CA ARG A 91 3.14 9.91 4.79
C ARG A 91 3.33 8.80 3.75
N MET A 92 3.39 7.55 4.17
CA MET A 92 3.42 6.41 3.23
C MET A 92 2.12 6.33 2.42
N LYS A 93 0.96 6.50 3.06
CA LYS A 93 -0.34 6.58 2.40
C LYS A 93 -0.37 7.69 1.35
N GLU A 94 0.15 8.87 1.69
CA GLU A 94 0.23 10.00 0.77
C GLU A 94 1.13 9.70 -0.43
N ALA A 95 2.31 9.14 -0.20
CA ALA A 95 3.23 8.76 -1.27
C ALA A 95 2.59 7.76 -2.24
N ILE A 96 1.94 6.71 -1.72
CA ILE A 96 1.19 5.74 -2.55
C ILE A 96 0.07 6.46 -3.34
N THR A 97 -0.63 7.39 -2.70
CA THR A 97 -1.69 8.18 -3.34
C THR A 97 -1.14 9.12 -4.43
N ILE A 98 0.11 9.58 -4.33
CA ILE A 98 0.77 10.39 -5.35
C ILE A 98 1.18 9.55 -6.55
N ILE A 99 1.70 8.33 -6.33
CA ILE A 99 2.31 7.52 -7.40
C ILE A 99 1.33 6.63 -8.15
N PHE A 100 0.22 6.18 -7.53
CA PHE A 100 -0.71 5.25 -8.17
C PHE A 100 -1.21 5.68 -9.55
N PRO A 101 -1.35 6.99 -9.88
CA PRO A 101 -1.72 7.43 -11.22
C PRO A 101 -0.71 7.05 -12.30
N TYR A 102 0.57 6.95 -11.92
CA TYR A 102 1.69 6.73 -12.83
C TYR A 102 2.05 5.25 -12.96
N VAL A 103 2.00 4.50 -11.85
CA VAL A 103 2.38 3.07 -11.82
C VAL A 103 1.18 2.13 -11.96
N GLY A 104 -0.04 2.66 -11.77
CA GLY A 104 -1.28 1.89 -11.83
C GLY A 104 -1.67 1.30 -10.48
N MET A 105 -2.96 1.37 -10.16
CA MET A 105 -3.51 0.93 -8.87
C MET A 105 -3.15 -0.52 -8.49
N PRO A 106 -3.24 -1.54 -9.37
CA PRO A 106 -2.95 -2.92 -9.00
C PRO A 106 -1.55 -3.12 -8.40
N THR A 107 -0.57 -2.33 -8.83
CA THR A 107 0.82 -2.41 -8.33
C THR A 107 0.97 -1.86 -6.92
N CYS A 108 0.06 -0.98 -6.48
CA CYS A 108 0.08 -0.38 -5.14
C CYS A 108 -0.79 -1.13 -4.12
N ILE A 109 -1.74 -1.95 -4.56
CA ILE A 109 -2.70 -2.64 -3.69
C ILE A 109 -2.01 -3.49 -2.60
N PRO A 110 -0.96 -4.30 -2.89
CA PRO A 110 -0.29 -5.09 -1.86
C PRO A 110 0.32 -4.23 -0.74
N ALA A 111 0.84 -3.04 -1.07
CA ALA A 111 1.38 -2.11 -0.08
C ALA A 111 0.28 -1.61 0.86
N CYS A 112 -0.89 -1.25 0.30
CA CYS A 112 -2.04 -0.82 1.10
C CYS A 112 -2.53 -1.94 2.02
N TYR A 113 -2.69 -3.16 1.51
CA TYR A 113 -3.12 -4.30 2.32
C TYR A 113 -2.10 -4.68 3.38
N GLY A 114 -0.80 -4.65 3.06
CA GLY A 114 0.26 -4.89 4.03
C GLY A 114 0.22 -3.88 5.18
N MET A 115 0.07 -2.59 4.87
CA MET A 115 -0.06 -1.53 5.89
C MET A 115 -1.34 -1.67 6.72
N ILE A 116 -2.48 -2.05 6.12
CA ILE A 116 -3.73 -2.32 6.84
C ILE A 116 -3.55 -3.50 7.81
N GLY A 117 -2.90 -4.58 7.38
CA GLY A 117 -2.64 -5.74 8.25
C GLY A 117 -1.86 -5.34 9.51
N VAL A 118 -0.81 -4.52 9.34
CA VAL A 118 -0.03 -3.99 10.47
C VAL A 118 -0.89 -3.12 11.39
N ALA A 119 -1.74 -2.25 10.83
CA ALA A 119 -2.66 -1.42 11.60
C ALA A 119 -3.68 -2.25 12.38
N GLN A 120 -4.26 -3.29 11.77
CA GLN A 120 -5.20 -4.21 12.44
C GLN A 120 -4.53 -4.96 13.59
N ARG A 121 -3.27 -5.38 13.42
CA ARG A 121 -2.52 -6.08 14.46
C ARG A 121 -2.09 -5.17 15.61
N LYS A 122 -1.58 -3.97 15.32
CA LYS A 122 -1.06 -3.03 16.34
C LYS A 122 -2.17 -2.28 17.08
N GLY A 123 -3.32 -2.07 16.45
CA GLY A 123 -4.42 -1.27 16.98
C GLY A 123 -4.68 -0.04 16.13
N LYS A 124 -5.91 0.47 16.21
CA LYS A 124 -6.38 1.58 15.36
C LYS A 124 -5.63 2.88 15.63
N GLU A 125 -5.07 3.06 16.82
CA GLU A 125 -4.27 4.23 17.19
C GLU A 125 -2.93 4.33 16.43
N TYR A 126 -2.43 3.23 15.85
CA TYR A 126 -1.16 3.21 15.09
C TYR A 126 -1.33 3.63 13.63
N ALA A 127 -2.56 3.92 13.19
CA ALA A 127 -2.90 4.31 11.83
C ALA A 127 -3.97 5.39 11.81
N SER A 128 -4.06 6.12 10.69
CA SER A 128 -5.01 7.22 10.56
C SER A 128 -6.02 7.00 9.46
N VAL A 129 -7.27 7.32 9.76
CA VAL A 129 -8.37 7.41 8.79
C VAL A 129 -8.42 8.80 8.14
N LYS A 130 -7.60 9.75 8.60
CA LYS A 130 -7.59 11.14 8.09
C LYS A 130 -7.35 11.14 6.57
N SER A 131 -8.19 11.89 5.87
CA SER A 131 -8.00 12.22 4.45
C SER A 131 -6.85 13.21 4.36
N VAL A 132 -5.80 12.90 3.59
CA VAL A 132 -4.61 13.76 3.50
C VAL A 132 -4.84 14.91 2.51
N ARG A 133 -5.88 14.80 1.68
CA ARG A 133 -6.21 15.81 0.68
C ARG A 133 -7.60 16.39 0.89
N GLY A 134 -7.74 17.66 0.55
CA GLY A 134 -9.00 18.42 0.62
C GLY A 134 -10.06 17.93 -0.37
N SER A 135 -11.27 18.48 -0.25
CA SER A 135 -12.51 18.09 -0.95
C SER A 135 -12.55 18.49 -2.43
N THR A 136 -11.45 18.32 -3.17
CA THR A 136 -11.44 18.50 -4.63
C THR A 136 -12.25 17.40 -5.36
N VAL A 137 -12.57 16.32 -4.67
CA VAL A 137 -13.30 15.16 -5.19
C VAL A 137 -14.76 15.24 -4.75
N GLY A 138 -15.68 15.36 -5.72
CA GLY A 138 -17.12 15.47 -5.45
C GLY A 138 -17.79 14.10 -5.26
N GLU A 139 -19.04 14.09 -4.79
CA GLU A 139 -19.82 12.85 -4.61
C GLU A 139 -19.92 12.01 -5.91
N GLU A 140 -19.98 12.68 -7.05
CA GLU A 140 -20.04 12.01 -8.35
C GLU A 140 -18.77 11.22 -8.67
N ASP A 141 -17.59 11.78 -8.35
CA ASP A 141 -16.30 11.11 -8.52
C ASP A 141 -16.18 9.90 -7.60
N VAL A 142 -16.66 10.02 -6.35
CA VAL A 142 -16.72 8.92 -5.38
C VAL A 142 -17.57 7.78 -5.92
N ARG A 143 -18.77 8.11 -6.43
CA ARG A 143 -19.70 7.12 -7.00
C ARG A 143 -19.10 6.42 -8.20
N LYS A 144 -18.51 7.17 -9.13
CA LYS A 144 -17.82 6.61 -10.30
C LYS A 144 -16.68 5.70 -9.82
N GLY A 145 -15.89 6.13 -8.83
CA GLY A 145 -14.76 5.39 -8.27
C GLY A 145 -15.16 4.02 -7.73
N ALA A 146 -16.24 4.00 -6.94
CA ALA A 146 -16.82 2.77 -6.42
C ALA A 146 -17.30 1.83 -7.54
N GLN A 147 -17.98 2.37 -8.57
CA GLN A 147 -18.43 1.57 -9.71
C GLN A 147 -17.27 1.01 -10.55
N LEU A 148 -16.21 1.78 -10.77
CA LEU A 148 -15.02 1.32 -11.49
C LEU A 148 -14.32 0.21 -10.70
N ARG A 149 -14.15 0.38 -9.38
CA ARG A 149 -13.60 -0.69 -8.53
C ARG A 149 -14.46 -1.93 -8.56
N GLN A 150 -15.78 -1.80 -8.44
CA GLN A 150 -16.68 -2.94 -8.50
C GLN A 150 -16.56 -3.68 -9.84
N LYS A 151 -16.38 -2.96 -10.96
CA LYS A 151 -16.17 -3.58 -12.28
C LYS A 151 -14.80 -4.25 -12.43
N VAL A 152 -13.73 -3.60 -11.96
CA VAL A 152 -12.35 -4.10 -12.08
C VAL A 152 -12.11 -5.28 -11.13
N TYR A 153 -12.70 -5.24 -9.93
CA TYR A 153 -12.48 -6.22 -8.88
C TYR A 153 -13.69 -7.14 -8.59
N ALA A 154 -14.71 -7.14 -9.47
CA ALA A 154 -15.91 -7.99 -9.34
C ALA A 154 -15.61 -9.47 -9.10
N GLY A 155 -14.51 -9.97 -9.67
CA GLY A 155 -14.13 -11.38 -9.59
C GLY A 155 -13.10 -11.71 -8.50
N VAL A 156 -12.73 -10.76 -7.64
CA VAL A 156 -11.49 -10.87 -6.84
C VAL A 156 -11.68 -10.66 -5.33
N GLY A 157 -12.88 -10.36 -4.81
CA GLY A 157 -12.95 -9.73 -3.49
C GLY A 157 -13.94 -10.27 -2.46
N ASN A 158 -13.38 -10.56 -1.28
CA ASN A 158 -14.02 -10.55 0.03
C ASN A 158 -14.49 -9.11 0.36
N SER A 159 -15.74 -8.91 0.78
CA SER A 159 -16.32 -7.57 1.00
C SER A 159 -15.64 -6.80 2.15
N GLU A 160 -15.02 -7.53 3.08
CA GLU A 160 -14.38 -6.97 4.27
C GLU A 160 -13.12 -6.15 3.94
N ILE A 161 -12.24 -6.67 3.07
CA ILE A 161 -11.00 -5.96 2.70
C ILE A 161 -11.28 -4.68 1.90
N PHE A 162 -12.36 -4.65 1.12
CA PHE A 162 -12.77 -3.42 0.44
C PHE A 162 -13.28 -2.36 1.41
N GLY A 163 -13.96 -2.75 2.49
CA GLY A 163 -14.36 -1.83 3.56
C GLY A 163 -13.15 -1.20 4.25
N LEU A 164 -12.13 -2.00 4.57
CA LEU A 164 -10.88 -1.51 5.17
C LEU A 164 -10.09 -0.61 4.23
N MET A 165 -10.07 -0.94 2.95
CA MET A 165 -9.41 -0.12 1.94
C MET A 165 -10.12 1.24 1.76
N ASP A 166 -11.46 1.26 1.77
CA ASP A 166 -12.23 2.51 1.71
C ASP A 166 -12.05 3.34 2.99
N GLN A 167 -11.90 2.69 4.15
CA GLN A 167 -11.63 3.35 5.42
C GLN A 167 -10.23 3.98 5.46
N TYR A 168 -9.17 3.19 5.27
CA TYR A 168 -7.80 3.68 5.49
C TYR A 168 -7.22 4.44 4.29
N PHE A 169 -7.65 4.09 3.06
CA PHE A 169 -7.12 4.64 1.81
C PHE A 169 -8.23 5.25 0.95
N THR A 170 -9.14 5.97 1.60
CA THR A 170 -10.29 6.63 0.96
C THR A 170 -9.89 7.49 -0.24
N ASP A 171 -8.75 8.21 -0.18
CA ASP A 171 -8.26 9.03 -1.28
C ASP A 171 -7.89 8.21 -2.52
N LEU A 172 -7.24 7.06 -2.33
CA LEU A 172 -6.88 6.15 -3.42
C LEU A 172 -8.15 5.63 -4.11
N CYS A 173 -9.11 5.25 -3.28
CA CYS A 173 -10.42 4.77 -3.69
C CYS A 173 -11.20 5.86 -4.47
N LYS A 174 -11.37 7.05 -3.91
CA LYS A 174 -12.17 8.11 -4.51
C LYS A 174 -11.56 8.68 -5.80
N ARG A 175 -10.23 8.68 -5.92
CA ARG A 175 -9.50 9.26 -7.07
C ARG A 175 -9.25 8.29 -8.22
N SER A 176 -9.51 6.99 -8.05
CA SER A 176 -9.41 5.98 -9.13
C SER A 176 -10.12 6.40 -10.42
N CYS A 177 -11.19 7.21 -10.32
CA CYS A 177 -12.04 7.54 -11.44
C CYS A 177 -11.60 8.72 -12.31
N GLN A 178 -10.61 9.49 -11.87
CA GLN A 178 -10.06 10.60 -12.67
C GLN A 178 -8.96 10.16 -13.63
N ILE A 179 -8.70 8.84 -13.74
CA ILE A 179 -7.66 8.29 -14.63
C ILE A 179 -8.28 7.29 -15.63
N PRO A 180 -9.18 7.71 -16.55
CA PRO A 180 -9.79 6.76 -17.48
C PRO A 180 -8.84 6.31 -18.60
N VAL A 181 -7.69 6.96 -18.79
CA VAL A 181 -6.92 6.83 -20.05
C VAL A 181 -5.74 5.83 -19.95
N LEU A 182 -5.19 5.56 -18.77
CA LEU A 182 -3.98 4.72 -18.64
C LEU A 182 -4.25 3.25 -18.21
N GLN A 183 -5.34 2.95 -17.50
CA GLN A 183 -5.58 1.60 -16.97
C GLN A 183 -6.15 0.59 -17.99
N ALA A 184 -6.83 1.05 -19.04
CA ALA A 184 -7.38 0.16 -20.07
C ALA A 184 -6.29 -0.56 -20.91
N ALA A 185 -5.08 -0.01 -20.95
CA ALA A 185 -3.95 -0.61 -21.66
C ALA A 185 -3.26 -1.73 -20.84
N HIS A 186 -3.18 -1.61 -19.51
CA HIS A 186 -2.51 -2.60 -18.65
C HIS A 186 -3.36 -3.83 -18.35
N LEU A 187 -4.69 -3.70 -18.29
CA LEU A 187 -5.59 -4.84 -18.07
C LEU A 187 -5.62 -5.86 -19.23
N LYS A 188 -5.11 -5.51 -20.42
CA LYS A 188 -4.92 -6.46 -21.53
C LYS A 188 -3.72 -7.40 -21.32
N GLN A 189 -2.73 -7.05 -20.49
CA GLN A 189 -1.60 -7.95 -20.20
C GLN A 189 -1.99 -9.12 -19.28
N PHE A 190 -3.03 -8.97 -18.46
CA PHE A 190 -3.56 -10.03 -17.60
C PHE A 190 -4.61 -10.93 -18.30
N ARG A 191 -4.98 -10.62 -19.56
CA ARG A 191 -5.83 -11.46 -20.41
C ARG A 191 -5.03 -12.09 -21.56
N ARG A 192 -3.87 -12.69 -21.28
CA ARG A 192 -3.36 -13.71 -22.23
C ARG A 192 -4.12 -15.02 -21.98
N PRO A 193 -4.83 -15.57 -22.99
CA PRO A 193 -5.35 -16.91 -22.87
C PRO A 193 -4.15 -17.84 -22.74
N ARG A 194 -4.11 -18.65 -21.69
CA ARG A 194 -3.16 -19.76 -21.64
C ARG A 194 -3.56 -20.75 -22.75
N PRO A 195 -2.60 -21.24 -23.56
CA PRO A 195 -2.84 -22.36 -24.46
C PRO A 195 -3.21 -23.64 -23.69
#